data_AF-A0A9X5GV22-F1
#
_entry.id   AF-A0A9X5GV22-F1
#
_cell.length_a   1.000
_cell.length_b   1.000
_cell.length_c   1.000
_cell.angle_alpha   90.00
_cell.angle_beta   90.00
_cell.angle_gamma   90.00
#
_symmetry.space_group_name_H-M   'P 1'
#
loop_
_entity.id
_entity.type
_entity.pdbx_description
1 polymer ?
#
loop_
_entity_poly.entity_id
_entity_poly.type
_entity_poly.pdbx_seq_one_letter_code
_entity_poly.pdbx_strand_id
1 'polypeptide(L)'
;MCISKADLEKKVQEIRRYKAMAEEAAEIQKSLEAEVIAYMVENQIDTEITDSAKITYKSQTRATLDKKRLEEDLGSLEEYTKVTEYSVLRIK
;
A
#
# COMPACT_ATOMS: atom_id res chain seq x y z
N MET A 1 22.23 -14.51 15.96
CA MET A 1 22.48 -15.77 15.23
C MET A 1 22.85 -15.41 13.80
N CYS A 2 24.05 -15.79 13.35
CA CYS A 2 24.44 -15.63 11.94
C CYS A 2 23.99 -16.89 11.18
N ILE A 3 23.15 -16.71 10.16
CA ILE A 3 22.74 -17.81 9.28
C ILE A 3 23.84 -18.07 8.23
N SER A 4 23.97 -19.31 7.76
CA SER A 4 24.88 -19.61 6.66
C SER A 4 24.34 -19.07 5.33
N LYS A 5 25.19 -18.94 4.31
CA LYS A 5 24.76 -18.57 2.95
C LYS A 5 23.72 -19.55 2.38
N ALA A 6 23.86 -20.85 2.71
CA ALA A 6 22.90 -21.86 2.29
C ALA A 6 21.53 -21.68 2.96
N ASP A 7 21.50 -21.30 4.24
CA ASP A 7 20.25 -21.00 4.95
C ASP A 7 19.61 -19.71 4.46
N LEU A 8 20.42 -18.69 4.13
CA LEU A 8 19.95 -17.46 3.51
C LEU A 8 19.25 -17.77 2.18
N GLU A 9 19.86 -18.57 1.31
CA GLU A 9 19.28 -18.94 0.01
C GLU A 9 17.93 -19.64 0.20
N LYS A 10 17.85 -20.63 1.11
CA LYS A 10 16.57 -21.31 1.44
C LYS A 10 15.50 -20.31 1.87
N LYS A 11 15.83 -19.39 2.78
CA LYS A 11 14.91 -18.34 3.24
C LYS A 11 14.48 -17.40 2.10
N VAL A 12 15.40 -17.02 1.22
CA VAL A 12 15.08 -16.19 0.04
C VAL A 12 14.10 -16.92 -0.87
N GLN A 13 14.30 -18.21 -1.14
CA GLN A 13 13.38 -19.01 -1.95
C GLN A 13 12.00 -19.13 -1.32
N GLU A 14 11.92 -19.35 -0.01
CA GLU A 14 10.65 -19.34 0.72
C GLU A 14 9.94 -17.98 0.63
N ILE A 15 10.66 -16.88 0.86
CA ILE A 15 10.11 -15.52 0.73
C ILE A 15 9.53 -15.31 -0.68
N ARG A 16 10.23 -15.73 -1.73
CA ARG A 16 9.72 -15.59 -3.11
C ARG A 16 8.44 -16.39 -3.35
N ARG A 17 8.33 -17.59 -2.79
CA ARG A 17 7.09 -18.39 -2.85
C ARG A 17 5.94 -17.69 -2.13
N TYR A 18 6.17 -17.19 -0.92
CA TYR A 18 5.14 -16.46 -0.19
C TYR A 18 4.73 -15.15 -0.88
N LYS A 19 5.66 -14.45 -1.53
CA LYS A 19 5.34 -13.27 -2.34
C LYS A 19 4.40 -13.62 -3.49
N ALA A 20 4.71 -14.68 -4.25
CA ALA A 20 3.85 -15.11 -5.34
C ALA A 20 2.43 -15.45 -4.86
N MET A 21 2.32 -16.20 -3.74
CA MET A 21 1.01 -16.51 -3.15
C MET A 21 0.27 -15.26 -2.67
N ALA A 22 0.98 -14.27 -2.10
CA ALA A 22 0.38 -13.02 -1.67
C ALA A 22 -0.09 -12.16 -2.86
N GLU A 23 0.64 -12.16 -3.97
CA GLU A 23 0.24 -11.51 -5.22
C GLU A 23 -1.02 -12.15 -5.81
N GLU A 24 -1.09 -13.48 -5.86
CA GLU A 24 -2.30 -14.20 -6.30
C GLU A 24 -3.50 -13.88 -5.40
N ALA A 25 -3.32 -13.90 -4.08
CA ALA A 25 -4.37 -13.56 -3.13
C ALA A 25 -4.82 -12.09 -3.26
N ALA A 26 -3.89 -11.16 -3.52
CA ALA A 26 -4.20 -9.76 -3.73
C ALA A 26 -5.04 -9.54 -5.01
N GLU A 27 -4.77 -10.27 -6.09
CA GLU A 27 -5.59 -10.19 -7.31
C GLU A 27 -7.00 -10.76 -7.08
N ILE A 28 -7.13 -11.87 -6.36
CA ILE A 28 -8.45 -12.42 -5.97
C ILE A 28 -9.20 -11.40 -5.10
N GLN A 29 -8.55 -10.84 -4.08
CA GLN A 29 -9.14 -9.83 -3.21
C GLN A 29 -9.64 -8.62 -4.03
N LYS A 30 -8.82 -8.12 -4.95
CA LYS A 30 -9.17 -6.97 -5.78
C LYS A 30 -10.37 -7.24 -6.70
N SER A 31 -10.48 -8.47 -7.22
CA SER A 31 -11.67 -8.88 -7.99
C SER A 31 -12.93 -8.83 -7.13
N LEU A 32 -12.88 -9.37 -5.91
CA LEU A 32 -14.02 -9.35 -4.98
C LEU A 32 -14.36 -7.93 -4.52
N GLU A 33 -13.35 -7.08 -4.28
CA GLU A 33 -13.56 -5.66 -3.96
C GLU A 33 -14.27 -4.92 -5.11
N ALA A 34 -13.95 -5.24 -6.36
CA ALA A 34 -14.63 -4.66 -7.52
C ALA A 34 -16.12 -5.02 -7.57
N GLU A 35 -16.48 -6.26 -7.22
CA GLU A 35 -17.87 -6.70 -7.11
C GLU A 35 -18.62 -5.96 -5.99
N VAL A 36 -17.98 -5.78 -4.82
CA VAL A 36 -18.57 -4.98 -3.72
C VAL A 36 -18.75 -3.52 -4.14
N ILE A 37 -17.78 -2.93 -4.84
CA ILE A 37 -17.92 -1.57 -5.38
C ILE A 37 -19.08 -1.49 -6.38
N ALA A 38 -19.22 -2.46 -7.29
CA ALA A 38 -20.32 -2.50 -8.24
C ALA A 38 -21.67 -2.51 -7.52
N TYR A 39 -21.83 -3.35 -6.48
CA TYR A 39 -23.03 -3.34 -5.62
C TYR A 39 -23.30 -1.96 -5.01
N MET A 40 -22.29 -1.31 -4.41
CA MET A 40 -22.47 0.00 -3.79
C MET A 40 -22.90 1.07 -4.81
N VAL A 41 -22.31 1.03 -6.02
CA VAL A 41 -22.61 1.97 -7.11
C VAL A 41 -24.01 1.75 -7.70
N GLU A 42 -24.38 0.49 -7.99
CA GLU A 42 -25.70 0.13 -8.53
C GLU A 42 -26.83 0.52 -7.57
N ASN A 43 -26.60 0.38 -6.26
CA ASN A 43 -27.56 0.75 -5.22
C ASN A 43 -27.46 2.22 -4.79
N GLN A 44 -26.51 2.99 -5.33
CA GLN A 44 -26.29 4.41 -4.99
C GLN A 44 -26.08 4.66 -3.48
N ILE A 45 -25.43 3.72 -2.80
CA ILE A 45 -25.15 3.80 -1.36
C ILE A 45 -23.67 4.04 -1.09
N ASP A 46 -23.39 4.78 -0.03
CA ASP A 46 -22.03 5.11 0.39
C ASP A 46 -21.59 4.32 1.64
N THR A 47 -22.54 3.64 2.29
CA THR A 47 -22.38 2.91 3.55
C THR A 47 -23.36 1.74 3.56
N GLU A 48 -22.87 0.56 3.94
CA GLU A 48 -23.69 -0.65 4.17
C GLU A 48 -23.24 -1.30 5.49
N ILE A 49 -24.18 -1.80 6.29
CA ILE A 49 -23.88 -2.51 7.54
C ILE A 49 -24.47 -3.91 7.45
N THR A 50 -23.59 -4.91 7.59
CA THR A 50 -23.94 -6.34 7.67
C THR A 50 -23.81 -6.81 9.11
N ASP A 51 -24.20 -8.06 9.38
CA ASP A 51 -24.07 -8.67 10.71
C ASP A 51 -22.63 -8.72 11.23
N SER A 52 -21.63 -8.70 10.34
CA SER A 52 -20.21 -8.87 10.67
C SER A 52 -19.33 -7.67 10.33
N ALA A 53 -19.77 -6.76 9.47
CA ALA A 53 -18.92 -5.68 8.95
C ALA A 53 -19.69 -4.43 8.54
N LYS A 54 -19.01 -3.28 8.62
CA LYS A 54 -19.42 -2.01 8.02
C LYS A 54 -18.59 -1.75 6.77
N ILE A 55 -19.25 -1.48 5.65
CA ILE A 55 -18.67 -1.19 4.35
C ILE A 55 -18.91 0.29 4.04
N THR A 56 -17.92 0.98 3.49
CA THR A 56 -18.06 2.37 3.05
C THR A 56 -17.35 2.61 1.74
N TYR A 57 -18.02 3.27 0.80
CA TYR A 57 -17.46 3.69 -0.48
C TYR A 57 -17.77 5.18 -0.70
N LYS A 58 -16.82 6.03 -0.30
CA LYS A 58 -16.97 7.49 -0.29
C LYS A 58 -15.84 8.14 -1.07
N SER A 59 -16.12 9.25 -1.75
CA SER A 59 -15.10 10.07 -2.38
C SER A 59 -14.09 10.57 -1.33
N GLN A 60 -12.81 10.39 -1.60
CA GLN A 60 -11.73 10.89 -0.74
C GLN A 60 -10.87 11.89 -1.50
N THR A 61 -10.46 12.96 -0.82
CA THR A 61 -9.53 13.96 -1.35
C THR A 61 -8.21 13.89 -0.60
N ARG A 62 -7.10 13.82 -1.33
CA ARG A 62 -5.75 13.93 -0.77
C ARG A 62 -5.08 15.18 -1.34
N ALA A 63 -4.64 16.07 -0.46
CA ALA A 63 -3.76 17.17 -0.84
C ALA A 63 -2.31 16.77 -0.53
N THR A 64 -1.40 16.99 -1.48
CA THR A 64 0.05 16.87 -1.26
C THR A 64 0.67 18.22 -1.61
N LEU A 65 1.64 18.64 -0.80
CA LEU A 65 2.34 19.91 -1.01
C LEU A 65 3.19 19.83 -2.27
N ASP A 66 3.04 20.81 -3.18
CA ASP A 66 3.94 20.96 -4.31
C ASP A 66 5.24 21.65 -3.84
N LYS A 67 6.23 20.83 -3.51
CA LYS A 67 7.52 21.31 -3.01
C LYS A 67 8.23 22.22 -4.01
N LYS A 68 8.12 21.94 -5.32
CA LYS A 68 8.85 22.72 -6.34
C LYS A 68 8.31 24.14 -6.44
N ARG A 69 6.99 24.27 -6.52
CA ARG A 69 6.34 25.58 -6.51
C ARG A 69 6.63 26.34 -5.22
N LEU A 70 6.65 25.64 -4.09
CA LEU A 70 6.95 26.28 -2.80
C LEU A 70 8.42 26.77 -2.71
N GLU A 71 9.37 26.07 -3.34
CA GLU A 71 10.77 26.49 -3.45
C GLU A 71 10.93 27.76 -4.32
N GLU A 72 10.07 27.98 -5.32
CA GLU A 72 10.06 29.22 -6.11
C GLU A 72 9.70 30.45 -5.27
N ASP A 73 8.79 30.28 -4.30
CA ASP A 73 8.31 31.37 -3.43
C ASP A 73 9.22 31.59 -2.21
N LEU A 74 9.77 30.52 -1.62
CA LEU A 74 10.50 30.57 -0.34
C LEU A 74 12.00 30.31 -0.44
N GLY A 75 12.50 29.86 -1.60
CA GLY A 75 13.87 29.37 -1.74
C GLY A 75 14.07 27.96 -1.17
N SER A 76 15.28 27.66 -0.70
CA SER A 76 15.62 26.31 -0.20
C SER A 76 14.73 25.90 0.98
N LEU A 77 14.14 24.71 0.91
CA LEU A 77 13.32 24.13 1.98
C LEU A 77 14.09 23.16 2.90
N GLU A 78 15.42 23.13 2.81
CA GLU A 78 16.27 22.20 3.57
C GLU A 78 16.11 22.37 5.10
N GLU A 79 16.03 23.61 5.58
CA GLU A 79 15.83 23.91 7.01
C GLU A 79 14.51 23.36 7.58
N TYR A 80 13.53 23.15 6.71
CA TYR A 80 12.21 22.60 7.05
C TYR A 80 12.08 21.11 6.74
N THR A 81 13.13 20.49 6.20
CA THR A 81 13.12 19.09 5.76
C THR A 81 13.73 18.19 6.82
N LYS A 82 12.89 17.35 7.44
CA LYS A 82 13.38 16.25 8.28
C LYS A 82 13.81 15.07 7.42
N VAL A 83 15.11 14.78 7.40
CA VAL A 83 15.65 13.56 6.79
C VAL A 83 15.55 12.41 7.79
N THR A 84 15.01 11.27 7.36
CA THR A 84 14.99 10.02 8.15
C THR A 84 15.58 8.91 7.31
N GLU A 85 16.66 8.31 7.80
CA GLU A 85 17.36 7.22 7.13
C GLU A 85 16.83 5.87 7.62
N TYR A 86 16.55 4.96 6.69
CA TYR A 86 16.12 3.59 6.99
C TYR A 86 16.62 2.62 5.92
N SER A 87 16.92 1.39 6.33
CA SER A 87 17.34 0.31 5.43
C SER A 87 16.13 -0.48 4.93
N VAL A 88 16.11 -0.82 3.64
CA VAL A 88 15.05 -1.63 3.03
C VAL A 88 15.64 -2.92 2.47
N LEU A 89 15.05 -4.06 2.85
CA LEU A 89 15.36 -5.35 2.23
C LEU A 89 14.70 -5.43 0.85
N ARG A 90 15.50 -5.63 -0.20
CA ARG A 90 15.02 -5.86 -1.57
C ARG A 90 15.46 -7.24 -2.04
N ILE A 91 14.48 -8.08 -2.35
CA ILE A 91 14.67 -9.41 -2.95
C ILE A 91 13.93 -9.39 -4.29
N LYS A 92 14.69 -9.49 -5.38
CA LYS A 92 14.20 -9.58 -6.77
C LYS A 92 13.97 -11.05 -7.13
#